data_AF-A0A855XXU5-F1
#
_entry.id   AF-A0A855XXU5-F1
#
_cell.length_a   1.000
_cell.length_b   1.000
_cell.length_c   1.000
_cell.angle_alpha   90.00
_cell.angle_beta   90.00
_cell.angle_gamma   90.00
#
_symmetry.space_group_name_H-M   'P 1'
#
loop_
_entity.id
_entity.type
_entity.pdbx_description
1 polymer ?
#
loop_
_entity_poly.entity_id
_entity_poly.type
_entity_poly.pdbx_seq_one_letter_code
_entity_poly.pdbx_strand_id
1 'polypeptide(L)'
;MSIELLKNTVSDDDLGQVKTSLRLEPDMESDDVLLKMLIKAARRDIISQVGERIDDFFDDNEVFNAAVILEVSHLYNHRSATSEQQTYEVPMALYSLINSMKDDYRYQIAKKDGWLDDYTSGIADAESSNETAAGSNQNEDNLTAKDEHNG
;
A
#
# COMPACT_ATOMS: atom_id res chain seq x y z
N MET A 1 -3.39 15.30 -4.73
CA MET A 1 -2.34 16.02 -5.45
C MET A 1 -1.86 15.13 -6.58
N SER A 2 -1.56 15.65 -7.77
CA SER A 2 -1.01 14.78 -8.81
C SER A 2 0.39 14.32 -8.48
N ILE A 3 0.78 13.13 -8.96
CA ILE A 3 2.15 12.60 -8.83
C ILE A 3 3.17 13.60 -9.39
N GLU A 4 2.86 14.24 -10.52
CA GLU A 4 3.73 15.26 -11.11
C GLU A 4 3.94 16.45 -10.19
N LEU A 5 2.89 16.92 -9.50
CA LEU A 5 3.04 18.01 -8.54
C LEU A 5 3.85 17.56 -7.32
N LEU A 6 3.59 16.35 -6.82
CA LEU A 6 4.26 15.76 -5.67
C LEU A 6 5.78 15.61 -5.90
N LYS A 7 6.19 15.19 -7.11
CA LYS A 7 7.60 15.04 -7.50
C LYS A 7 8.36 16.37 -7.61
N ASN A 8 7.65 17.46 -7.93
CA ASN A 8 8.28 18.72 -8.34
C ASN A 8 8.14 19.84 -7.30
N THR A 9 7.24 19.69 -6.33
CA THR A 9 6.97 20.68 -5.30
C THR A 9 7.20 20.12 -3.89
N VAL A 10 7.44 21.02 -2.94
CA VAL A 10 7.61 20.72 -1.52
C VAL A 10 6.86 21.81 -0.76
N SER A 11 5.89 21.42 0.05
CA SER A 11 5.16 22.34 0.91
C SER A 11 5.99 22.73 2.14
N ASP A 12 5.61 23.79 2.84
CA ASP A 12 6.26 24.16 4.10
C ASP A 12 6.02 23.12 5.20
N ASP A 13 4.88 22.41 5.14
CA ASP A 13 4.59 21.29 6.05
C ASP A 13 5.54 20.12 5.80
N ASP A 14 5.73 19.70 4.54
CA ASP A 14 6.68 18.65 4.17
C ASP A 14 8.09 18.95 4.68
N LEU A 15 8.52 20.20 4.48
CA LEU A 15 9.81 20.67 4.93
C LEU A 15 9.91 20.68 6.46
N GLY A 16 8.88 21.15 7.15
CA GLY A 16 8.80 21.19 8.60
C GLY A 16 8.87 19.80 9.23
N GLN A 17 8.18 18.83 8.65
CA GLN A 17 8.21 17.43 9.10
C GLN A 17 9.64 16.84 8.98
N VAL A 18 10.31 17.08 7.85
CA VAL A 18 11.69 16.62 7.63
C VAL A 18 12.70 17.34 8.53
N LYS A 19 12.56 18.65 8.75
CA LYS A 19 13.41 19.37 9.71
C LYS A 19 13.24 18.78 11.11
N THR A 20 12.01 18.53 11.52
CA THR A 20 11.69 17.92 12.81
C THR A 20 12.31 16.53 12.95
N SER A 21 12.22 15.68 11.93
CA SER A 21 12.82 14.33 11.97
C SER A 21 14.35 14.36 12.05
N LEU A 22 14.97 15.37 11.43
CA LEU A 22 16.42 15.61 11.46
C LEU A 22 16.88 16.37 12.71
N ARG A 23 15.96 16.76 13.61
CA ARG A 23 16.22 17.60 14.79
C ARG A 23 16.87 18.94 14.43
N LEU A 24 16.46 19.52 13.30
CA LEU A 24 16.81 20.88 12.91
C LEU A 24 15.77 21.84 13.47
N GLU A 25 16.21 23.02 13.88
CA GLU A 25 15.29 24.07 14.35
C GLU A 25 14.37 24.51 13.19
N PRO A 26 13.05 24.71 13.43
CA PRO A 26 12.11 25.06 12.36
C PRO A 26 12.48 26.34 11.59
N ASP A 27 13.10 27.31 12.27
CA ASP A 27 13.54 28.60 11.73
C ASP A 27 14.94 28.56 11.11
N MET A 28 15.65 27.41 11.14
CA MET A 28 16.91 27.24 10.45
C MET A 28 16.66 27.11 8.94
N GLU A 29 17.02 28.13 8.16
CA GLU A 29 16.81 28.16 6.71
C GLU A 29 18.04 27.72 5.89
N SER A 30 19.20 27.55 6.53
CA SER A 30 20.49 27.31 5.84
C SER A 30 20.50 26.05 4.97
N ASP A 31 19.72 25.04 5.34
CA ASP A 31 19.64 23.76 4.62
C ASP A 31 18.36 23.59 3.80
N ASP A 32 17.46 24.57 3.74
CA ASP A 32 16.13 24.43 3.12
C ASP A 32 16.21 24.05 1.65
N VAL A 33 17.14 24.64 0.91
CA VAL A 33 17.36 24.35 -0.51
C VAL A 33 17.77 22.89 -0.68
N LEU A 34 18.66 22.40 0.18
CA LEU A 34 19.13 21.02 0.15
C LEU A 34 18.00 20.05 0.55
N LEU A 35 17.31 20.32 1.66
CA LEU A 35 16.21 19.47 2.14
C LEU A 35 15.09 19.37 1.10
N LYS A 36 14.69 20.49 0.47
CA LYS A 36 13.72 20.48 -0.63
C LYS A 36 14.21 19.66 -1.83
N MET A 37 15.51 19.66 -2.13
CA MET A 37 16.09 18.82 -3.18
C MET A 37 16.00 17.33 -2.82
N LEU A 38 16.38 16.96 -1.59
CA LEU A 38 16.37 15.59 -1.11
C LEU A 38 14.95 15.03 -1.01
N ILE A 39 13.98 15.81 -0.54
CA ILE A 39 12.56 15.42 -0.50
C ILE A 39 12.08 15.06 -1.90
N LYS A 40 12.35 15.90 -2.90
CA LYS A 40 11.97 15.62 -4.28
C LYS A 40 12.71 14.41 -4.86
N ALA A 41 13.94 14.16 -4.45
CA ALA A 41 14.69 12.97 -4.88
C ALA A 41 14.05 11.69 -4.30
N ALA A 42 13.83 11.66 -2.98
CA ALA A 42 13.21 10.54 -2.29
C ALA A 42 11.79 10.24 -2.82
N ARG A 43 10.96 11.27 -3.00
CA ARG A 43 9.64 11.10 -3.61
C ARG A 43 9.72 10.45 -4.99
N ARG A 44 10.63 10.91 -5.86
CA ARG A 44 10.80 10.32 -7.20
C ARG A 44 11.26 8.87 -7.12
N ASP A 45 12.20 8.56 -6.24
CA ASP A 45 12.72 7.19 -6.08
C ASP A 45 11.62 6.24 -5.60
N ILE A 46 10.97 6.56 -4.48
CA ILE A 46 9.90 5.75 -3.90
C ILE A 46 8.73 5.57 -4.88
N ILE A 47 8.26 6.65 -5.52
CA ILE A 47 7.16 6.57 -6.49
C ILE A 47 7.54 5.67 -7.66
N SER A 48 8.77 5.78 -8.18
CA SER A 48 9.25 4.95 -9.29
C SER A 48 9.33 3.47 -8.91
N GLN A 49 9.62 3.17 -7.64
CA GLN A 49 9.62 1.80 -7.13
C GLN A 49 8.18 1.24 -6.95
N VAL A 50 7.22 2.07 -6.53
CA VAL A 50 5.84 1.62 -6.24
C VAL A 50 4.98 1.54 -7.52
N GLY A 51 4.90 2.63 -8.28
CA GLY A 51 4.09 2.74 -9.51
C GLY A 51 3.33 4.07 -9.64
N GLU A 52 2.91 4.42 -10.88
CA GLU A 52 2.43 5.78 -11.21
C GLU A 52 1.06 5.86 -11.93
N ARG A 53 0.39 4.74 -12.19
CA ARG A 53 -0.94 4.67 -12.85
C ARG A 53 -2.14 5.16 -12.00
N ILE A 54 -1.93 5.47 -10.73
CA ILE A 54 -2.97 5.96 -9.79
C ILE A 54 -2.42 7.26 -9.21
N ASP A 55 -2.91 8.39 -9.72
CA ASP A 55 -2.33 9.72 -9.49
C ASP A 55 -2.46 10.19 -8.04
N ASP A 56 -3.50 9.74 -7.34
CA ASP A 56 -3.84 10.10 -5.96
C ASP A 56 -3.41 9.03 -4.93
N PHE A 57 -2.70 7.97 -5.33
CA PHE A 57 -2.33 6.87 -4.43
C PHE A 57 -1.46 7.32 -3.24
N PHE A 58 -0.63 8.33 -3.45
CA PHE A 58 0.31 8.84 -2.46
C PHE A 58 -0.28 9.98 -1.61
N ASP A 59 -1.48 10.44 -1.95
CA ASP A 59 -2.17 11.46 -1.17
C ASP A 59 -2.53 10.93 0.22
N ASP A 60 -2.29 11.74 1.25
CA ASP A 60 -2.60 11.42 2.65
C ASP A 60 -2.06 10.04 3.12
N ASN A 61 -0.99 9.55 2.47
CA ASN A 61 -0.41 8.25 2.74
C ASN A 61 0.73 8.36 3.77
N GLU A 62 0.44 8.00 5.02
CA GLU A 62 1.41 8.07 6.11
C GLU A 62 2.63 7.15 5.90
N VAL A 63 2.45 6.00 5.24
CA VAL A 63 3.54 5.06 4.91
C VAL A 63 4.49 5.70 3.91
N PHE A 64 3.95 6.41 2.91
CA PHE A 64 4.72 7.18 1.96
C PHE A 64 5.49 8.31 2.65
N ASN A 65 4.84 9.09 3.52
CA ASN A 65 5.49 10.18 4.26
C ASN A 65 6.64 9.66 5.13
N ALA A 66 6.43 8.54 5.84
CA ALA A 66 7.47 7.90 6.64
C ALA A 66 8.66 7.41 5.79
N ALA A 67 8.38 6.80 4.63
CA ALA A 67 9.42 6.36 3.70
C ALA A 67 10.25 7.54 3.18
N VAL A 68 9.60 8.64 2.77
CA VAL A 68 10.27 9.87 2.32
C VAL A 68 11.17 10.43 3.42
N ILE A 69 10.68 10.53 4.66
CA ILE A 69 11.45 11.03 5.80
C ILE A 69 12.69 10.17 6.06
N LEU A 70 12.54 8.83 6.03
CA LEU A 70 13.65 7.89 6.25
C LEU A 70 14.72 8.01 5.16
N GLU A 71 14.30 8.09 3.90
CA GLU A 71 15.22 8.21 2.78
C GLU A 71 15.95 9.56 2.80
N VAL A 72 15.23 10.67 3.02
CA VAL A 72 15.85 11.99 3.18
C VAL A 72 16.84 11.99 4.34
N SER A 73 16.49 11.38 5.47
CA SER A 73 17.38 11.28 6.63
C SER A 73 18.63 10.48 6.31
N HIS A 74 18.51 9.39 5.54
CA HIS A 74 19.65 8.61 5.08
C HIS A 74 20.55 9.46 4.16
N LEU A 75 19.99 10.09 3.13
CA LEU A 75 20.72 10.91 2.17
C LEU A 75 21.40 12.12 2.83
N TYR A 76 20.72 12.76 3.78
CA TYR A 76 21.23 13.93 4.50
C TYR A 76 22.38 13.57 5.45
N ASN A 77 22.38 12.39 6.06
CA ASN A 77 23.45 11.98 6.98
C ASN A 77 24.66 11.38 6.24
N HIS A 78 24.49 10.87 5.02
CA HIS A 78 25.53 10.17 4.24
C HIS A 78 25.96 10.96 3.00
N ARG A 79 26.21 12.26 3.14
CA ARG A 79 26.57 13.16 2.03
C ARG A 79 28.00 13.01 1.49
N SER A 80 28.87 12.27 2.18
CA SER A 80 30.27 12.11 1.77
C SER A 80 30.46 10.88 0.87
N ALA A 81 31.03 11.08 -0.32
CA ALA A 81 31.38 10.01 -1.25
C ALA A 81 32.45 9.05 -0.69
N THR A 82 33.20 9.49 0.32
CA THR A 82 34.13 8.69 1.09
C THR A 82 33.73 8.76 2.55
N SER A 83 33.31 7.65 3.11
CA SER A 83 33.11 7.50 4.55
C SER A 83 34.32 6.78 5.12
N GLU A 84 34.95 7.33 6.17
CA GLU A 84 35.97 6.60 6.93
C GLU A 84 35.37 5.45 7.75
N GLN A 85 34.03 5.38 7.82
CA GLN A 85 33.26 4.29 8.40
C GLN A 85 32.51 3.53 7.30
N GLN A 86 32.39 2.22 7.44
CA GLN A 86 31.65 1.38 6.49
C GLN A 86 30.23 1.95 6.29
N THR A 87 29.88 2.35 5.06
CA THR A 87 28.56 2.92 4.73
C THR A 87 27.47 1.92 5.08
N TYR A 88 26.49 2.35 5.86
CA TYR A 88 25.39 1.50 6.30
C TYR A 88 24.44 1.22 5.14
N GLU A 89 24.02 -0.04 5.07
CA GLU A 89 22.92 -0.56 4.27
C GLU A 89 21.72 0.39 4.33
N VAL A 90 21.04 0.59 3.19
CA VAL A 90 19.76 1.32 3.16
C VAL A 90 18.87 0.73 4.26
N PRO A 91 18.23 1.55 5.12
CA PRO A 91 17.52 1.03 6.28
C PRO A 91 16.52 -0.05 5.86
N MET A 92 16.64 -1.27 6.42
CA MET A 92 15.68 -2.37 6.20
C MET A 92 14.22 -1.92 6.33
N ALA A 93 13.98 -0.97 7.23
CA ALA A 93 12.67 -0.33 7.42
C ALA A 93 12.15 0.35 6.13
N LEU A 94 12.99 1.04 5.36
CA LEU A 94 12.58 1.70 4.12
C LEU A 94 12.05 0.70 3.10
N TYR A 95 12.77 -0.40 2.89
CA TYR A 95 12.33 -1.46 1.96
C TYR A 95 11.03 -2.12 2.40
N SER A 96 10.84 -2.31 3.71
CA SER A 96 9.59 -2.84 4.26
C SER A 96 8.40 -1.94 3.92
N LEU A 97 8.54 -0.61 4.11
CA LEU A 97 7.50 0.36 3.79
C LEU A 97 7.20 0.40 2.28
N ILE A 98 8.24 0.40 1.44
CA ILE A 98 8.08 0.37 -0.02
C ILE A 98 7.36 -0.90 -0.47
N ASN A 99 7.69 -2.06 0.11
CA ASN A 99 7.04 -3.32 -0.24
C ASN A 99 5.57 -3.34 0.18
N SER A 100 5.24 -2.83 1.37
CA SER A 100 3.85 -2.65 1.80
C SER A 100 3.08 -1.76 0.81
N MET A 101 3.65 -0.62 0.41
CA MET A 101 3.01 0.25 -0.58
C MET A 101 2.84 -0.43 -1.94
N LYS A 102 3.82 -1.23 -2.40
CA LYS A 102 3.71 -2.01 -3.64
C LYS A 102 2.55 -3.00 -3.59
N ASP A 103 2.33 -3.65 -2.45
CA ASP A 103 1.22 -4.60 -2.28
C ASP A 103 -0.14 -3.89 -2.36
N ASP A 104 -0.30 -2.79 -1.61
CA ASP A 104 -1.53 -1.98 -1.64
C ASP A 104 -1.78 -1.39 -3.03
N TYR A 105 -0.73 -0.90 -3.68
CA TYR A 105 -0.79 -0.37 -5.03
C TYR A 105 -1.26 -1.41 -6.04
N ARG A 106 -0.69 -2.62 -5.99
CA ARG A 106 -1.09 -3.74 -6.85
C ARG A 106 -2.55 -4.12 -6.63
N TYR A 107 -3.01 -4.14 -5.39
CA TYR A 107 -4.42 -4.41 -5.07
C TYR A 107 -5.34 -3.36 -5.69
N GLN A 108 -5.03 -2.07 -5.54
CA GLN A 108 -5.84 -0.99 -6.13
C GLN A 108 -5.84 -1.02 -7.66
N ILE A 109 -4.72 -1.35 -8.29
CA ILE A 109 -4.64 -1.55 -9.75
C ILE A 109 -5.53 -2.70 -10.20
N ALA A 110 -5.45 -3.86 -9.54
CA ALA A 110 -6.26 -5.02 -9.87
C ALA A 110 -7.77 -4.70 -9.75
N LYS A 111 -8.14 -3.91 -8.73
CA LYS A 111 -9.52 -3.44 -8.54
C LYS A 111 -9.94 -2.48 -9.66
N LYS A 112 -9.09 -1.51 -10.00
CA LYS A 112 -9.33 -0.54 -11.08
C LYS A 112 -9.44 -1.21 -12.46
N ASP A 113 -8.65 -2.26 -12.69
CA ASP A 113 -8.63 -3.01 -13.94
C ASP A 113 -9.74 -4.09 -13.98
N GLY A 114 -10.59 -4.20 -12.94
CA GLY A 114 -11.74 -5.12 -12.89
C GLY A 114 -11.41 -6.58 -12.60
N TRP A 115 -10.16 -6.93 -12.29
CA TRP A 115 -9.73 -8.31 -12.02
C TRP A 115 -10.32 -8.88 -10.72
N LEU A 116 -10.60 -8.02 -9.74
CA LEU A 116 -11.18 -8.43 -8.46
C LEU A 116 -12.70 -8.63 -8.50
N ASP A 117 -13.40 -8.01 -9.47
CA ASP A 117 -14.84 -8.13 -9.62
C ASP A 117 -15.23 -9.48 -10.24
N ASP A 118 -14.38 -10.03 -11.13
CA ASP A 118 -14.54 -11.35 -11.77
C ASP A 118 -14.30 -12.52 -10.79
N TYR A 119 -13.45 -12.31 -9.77
CA TYR A 119 -13.19 -13.35 -8.77
C TYR A 119 -14.30 -13.44 -7.71
N THR A 120 -14.93 -12.31 -7.38
CA THR A 120 -16.00 -12.26 -6.37
C THR A 120 -17.36 -12.66 -6.94
N SER A 121 -17.63 -12.40 -8.23
CA SER A 121 -18.81 -12.95 -8.93
C SER A 121 -18.77 -14.47 -9.01
N GLY A 122 -17.62 -15.07 -9.34
CA GLY A 122 -17.44 -16.53 -9.39
C GLY A 122 -17.60 -17.24 -8.05
N ILE A 123 -17.28 -16.57 -6.92
CA ILE A 123 -17.54 -17.09 -5.57
C ILE A 123 -19.01 -16.98 -5.22
N ALA A 124 -19.67 -15.85 -5.52
CA ALA A 124 -21.11 -15.68 -5.27
C ALA A 124 -21.96 -16.70 -6.06
N ASP A 125 -21.59 -17.00 -7.31
CA ASP A 125 -22.25 -18.02 -8.13
C ASP A 125 -22.01 -19.44 -7.59
N ALA A 126 -20.81 -19.71 -7.04
CA ALA A 126 -20.49 -20.99 -6.41
C ALA A 126 -21.21 -21.19 -5.07
N GLU A 127 -21.37 -20.14 -4.25
CA GLU A 127 -22.12 -20.19 -2.99
C GLU A 127 -23.64 -20.33 -3.23
N SER A 128 -24.21 -19.63 -4.22
CA SER A 128 -25.60 -19.79 -4.64
C SER A 128 -25.92 -21.22 -5.11
N SER A 129 -24.99 -21.84 -5.83
CA SER A 129 -25.11 -23.22 -6.28
C SER A 129 -25.09 -24.23 -5.11
N ASN A 130 -24.43 -23.89 -4.00
CA ASN A 130 -24.29 -24.76 -2.84
C ASN A 130 -25.49 -24.69 -1.87
N GLU A 131 -26.16 -23.53 -1.78
CA GLU A 131 -27.43 -23.41 -1.04
C GLU A 131 -28.58 -24.17 -1.72
N THR A 132 -28.58 -24.24 -3.04
CA THR A 132 -29.62 -24.95 -3.80
C THR A 132 -29.50 -26.48 -3.64
N ALA A 133 -28.29 -27.01 -3.39
CA ALA A 133 -28.05 -28.43 -3.18
C ALA A 133 -28.39 -28.93 -1.76
N ALA A 134 -28.44 -28.05 -0.77
CA ALA A 134 -28.77 -28.40 0.62
C ALA A 134 -30.29 -28.51 0.88
N GLY A 135 -31.14 -28.00 -0.02
CA GLY A 135 -32.60 -28.02 0.13
C GLY A 135 -33.32 -29.28 -0.34
N SER A 136 -32.63 -30.22 -1.01
CA SER A 136 -33.26 -31.38 -1.67
C SER A 136 -33.19 -32.70 -0.90
N ASN A 137 -32.83 -32.70 0.40
CA ASN A 137 -32.65 -33.93 1.18
C ASN A 137 -33.57 -34.03 2.41
N GLN A 138 -34.86 -33.75 2.22
CA GLN A 138 -35.92 -34.13 3.16
C GLN A 138 -37.07 -34.77 2.40
N ASN A 139 -37.00 -36.09 2.15
CA ASN A 139 -38.18 -36.93 1.87
C ASN A 139 -37.79 -38.41 1.73
N GLU A 140 -37.19 -39.02 2.75
CA GLU A 140 -37.24 -40.49 2.89
C GLU A 140 -37.30 -40.81 4.39
N ASP A 141 -38.52 -40.83 4.94
CA ASP A 141 -38.89 -41.65 6.11
C ASP A 141 -40.37 -41.45 6.43
N ASN A 142 -41.25 -41.92 5.54
CA ASN A 142 -42.61 -42.29 5.95
C ASN A 142 -43.24 -43.20 4.90
N LEU A 143 -43.20 -44.53 5.09
CA LEU A 143 -44.16 -45.50 4.57
C LEU A 143 -43.76 -46.93 4.98
N THR A 144 -44.19 -47.37 6.16
CA THR A 144 -44.68 -48.75 6.33
C THR A 144 -45.57 -48.83 7.56
N ALA A 145 -46.87 -48.62 7.36
CA ALA A 145 -47.91 -49.19 8.21
C ALA A 145 -49.23 -49.35 7.44
N LYS A 146 -49.74 -50.59 7.47
CA LYS A 146 -51.09 -51.10 7.10
C LYS A 146 -51.30 -51.39 5.60
N ASP A 147 -51.87 -52.52 5.17
CA ASP A 147 -53.09 -53.26 5.59
C ASP A 147 -52.89 -54.81 5.46
N GLU A 148 -53.25 -55.66 6.43
CA GLU A 148 -54.54 -56.37 6.68
C GLU A 148 -55.08 -57.35 5.62
N HIS A 149 -55.15 -58.65 6.02
CA HIS A 149 -56.14 -59.73 5.72
C HIS A 149 -56.66 -60.00 4.28
N ASN A 150 -56.45 -61.23 3.76
CA ASN A 150 -57.50 -62.25 3.47
C ASN A 150 -56.93 -63.53 2.82
N GLY A 151 -57.42 -64.72 3.22
CA GLY A 151 -57.17 -66.01 2.56
C GLY A 151 -57.01 -67.19 3.49
#